data_AF-A0A7S0L6N5-F1
#
_entry.id   AF-A0A7S0L6N5-F1
#
_cell.length_a   1.000
_cell.length_b   1.000
_cell.length_c   1.000
_cell.angle_alpha   90.00
_cell.angle_beta   90.00
_cell.angle_gamma   90.00
#
_symmetry.space_group_name_H-M   'P 1'
#
loop_
_entity.id
_entity.type
_entity.pdbx_description
1 polymer ?
#
loop_
_entity_poly.entity_id
_entity_poly.type
_entity_poly.pdbx_seq_one_letter_code
_entity_poly.pdbx_strand_id
1 'polypeptide(L)'
;DAAAALACPLHMPAGSDNLKRWFHSRVYDRAIGGSLAEKFRTARHLFETEDETPRAVAQWEGLGARAGTFVADVEGAATAKTIRDIDEALTRRCFGFETVDDYYAHASSDQRVSSVQVPLLLLSAADD
;
A
#
# COMPACT_ATOMS: atom_id res chain seq x y z
N ASP A 1 -29.38 -3.03 13.33
CA ASP A 1 -28.03 -3.49 12.95
C ASP A 1 -27.00 -2.41 13.25
N ALA A 2 -25.79 -2.82 13.61
CA ALA A 2 -24.65 -1.94 13.84
C ALA A 2 -23.37 -2.64 13.35
N ALA A 3 -22.36 -1.87 12.98
CA ALA A 3 -21.09 -2.38 12.47
C ALA A 3 -19.91 -1.81 13.27
N ALA A 4 -18.78 -2.51 13.24
CA ALA A 4 -17.51 -2.03 13.76
C ALA A 4 -16.39 -2.44 12.81
N ALA A 5 -15.40 -1.57 12.65
CA ALA A 5 -14.20 -1.86 11.89
C ALA A 5 -12.96 -1.33 12.64
N LEU A 6 -11.90 -2.14 12.62
CA LEU A 6 -10.64 -1.90 13.33
C LEU A 6 -9.52 -1.81 12.30
N ALA A 7 -8.52 -0.96 12.55
CA ALA A 7 -7.37 -0.76 11.67
C ALA A 7 -7.78 -0.42 10.22
N CYS A 8 -8.72 0.51 10.08
CA CYS A 8 -9.15 0.98 8.77
C CYS A 8 -8.13 1.98 8.24
N PRO A 9 -7.78 1.93 6.95
CA PRO A 9 -7.03 3.00 6.29
C PRO A 9 -7.97 4.21 6.15
N LEU A 10 -8.22 4.89 7.28
CA LEU A 10 -9.26 5.92 7.36
C LEU A 10 -8.84 7.13 6.53
N HIS A 11 -7.61 7.60 6.72
CA HIS A 11 -7.05 8.73 6.01
C HIS A 11 -5.53 8.53 5.76
N MET A 12 -5.20 7.78 4.71
CA MET A 12 -3.83 7.34 4.41
C MET A 12 -2.83 8.48 4.20
N PRO A 13 -3.16 9.62 3.57
CA PRO A 13 -2.19 10.72 3.44
C PRO A 13 -1.71 11.24 4.80
N ALA A 14 -2.62 11.35 5.77
CA ALA A 14 -2.30 11.80 7.13
C ALA A 14 -1.51 10.73 7.90
N GLY A 15 -1.86 9.45 7.75
CA GLY A 15 -1.07 8.34 8.32
C GLY A 15 0.36 8.34 7.77
N SER A 16 0.52 8.47 6.46
CA SER A 16 1.83 8.57 5.81
C SER A 16 2.64 9.77 6.29
N ASP A 17 2.02 10.94 6.44
CA ASP A 17 2.71 12.13 6.97
C ASP A 17 3.10 11.96 8.45
N ASN A 18 2.31 11.23 9.22
CA ASN A 18 2.65 10.90 10.61
C ASN A 18 3.84 9.93 10.69
N LEU A 19 3.91 8.95 9.79
CA LEU A 19 5.05 8.03 9.67
C LEU A 19 6.35 8.75 9.33
N LYS A 20 6.31 9.86 8.57
CA LYS A 20 7.49 10.69 8.26
C LYS A 20 8.07 11.41 9.48
N ARG A 21 7.37 11.45 10.63
CA ARG A 21 7.93 12.03 11.86
C ARG A 21 9.19 11.28 12.28
N TRP A 22 10.14 11.99 12.89
CA TRP A 22 11.53 11.51 12.99
C TRP A 22 11.71 10.17 13.73
N PHE A 23 10.92 9.91 14.79
CA PHE A 23 10.97 8.63 15.49
C PHE A 23 10.29 7.51 14.70
N HIS A 24 9.13 7.78 14.12
CA HIS A 24 8.36 6.80 13.34
C HIS A 24 9.12 6.39 12.07
N SER A 25 9.68 7.36 11.33
CA SER A 25 10.45 7.12 10.11
C SER A 25 11.74 6.35 10.34
N ARG A 26 12.43 6.57 11.47
CA ARG A 26 13.74 5.93 11.75
C ARG A 26 13.63 4.54 12.36
N VAL A 27 12.52 4.21 13.00
CA VAL A 27 12.35 2.95 13.73
C VAL A 27 11.23 2.12 13.12
N TYR A 28 10.00 2.63 13.17
CA TYR A 28 8.80 1.88 12.81
C TYR A 28 8.69 1.66 11.30
N ASP A 29 8.65 2.75 10.54
CA ASP A 29 8.55 2.72 9.07
C ASP A 29 9.76 2.01 8.45
N ARG A 30 10.95 2.24 9.02
CA ARG A 30 12.17 1.55 8.59
C ARG A 30 12.16 0.05 8.83
N ALA A 31 11.68 -0.40 9.99
CA ALA A 31 11.59 -1.82 10.30
C ALA A 31 10.56 -2.52 9.42
N ILE A 32 9.39 -1.89 9.20
CA ILE A 32 8.34 -2.47 8.36
C ILE A 32 8.75 -2.46 6.89
N GLY A 33 9.22 -1.32 6.36
CA GLY A 33 9.72 -1.22 4.99
C GLY A 33 10.82 -2.25 4.71
N GLY A 34 11.78 -2.40 5.63
CA GLY A 34 12.83 -3.42 5.51
C GLY A 34 12.31 -4.86 5.55
N SER A 35 11.30 -5.15 6.38
CA SER A 35 10.65 -6.47 6.43
C SER A 35 9.86 -6.77 5.15
N LEU A 36 9.17 -5.78 4.60
CA LEU A 36 8.47 -5.89 3.32
C LEU A 36 9.44 -6.08 2.16
N ALA A 37 10.56 -5.36 2.15
CA ALA A 37 11.63 -5.54 1.16
C ALA A 37 12.23 -6.95 1.22
N GLU A 38 12.41 -7.53 2.42
CA GLU A 38 12.84 -8.93 2.56
C GLU A 38 11.83 -9.93 2.01
N LYS A 39 10.54 -9.73 2.32
CA LYS A 39 9.47 -10.56 1.74
C LYS A 39 9.45 -10.45 0.22
N PHE A 40 9.63 -9.24 -0.31
CA PHE A 40 9.70 -9.01 -1.74
C PHE A 40 10.91 -9.73 -2.36
N ARG A 41 12.10 -9.65 -1.76
CA ARG A 41 13.29 -10.37 -2.23
C ARG A 41 13.06 -11.88 -2.32
N THR A 42 12.36 -12.47 -1.34
CA THR A 42 11.98 -13.89 -1.37
C THR A 42 11.00 -14.22 -2.49
N ALA A 43 10.11 -13.27 -2.81
CA ALA A 43 9.10 -13.38 -3.86
C ALA A 43 9.55 -12.82 -5.24
N ARG A 44 10.82 -12.40 -5.38
CA ARG A 44 11.32 -11.69 -6.57
C ARG A 44 11.07 -12.45 -7.88
N HIS A 45 11.19 -13.78 -7.83
CA HIS A 45 10.90 -14.69 -8.93
C HIS A 45 9.46 -14.62 -9.49
N LEU A 46 8.52 -13.98 -8.76
CA LEU A 46 7.17 -13.72 -9.26
C LEU A 46 7.12 -12.52 -10.20
N PHE A 47 8.08 -11.59 -10.09
CA PHE A 47 8.09 -10.29 -10.76
C PHE A 47 9.21 -10.15 -11.80
N GLU A 48 10.09 -11.14 -11.93
CA GLU A 48 11.14 -11.20 -12.94
C GLU A 48 11.18 -12.58 -13.59
N THR A 49 11.76 -12.65 -14.78
CA THR A 49 12.15 -13.91 -15.43
C THR A 49 13.48 -14.42 -14.89
N GLU A 50 13.90 -15.62 -15.32
CA GLU A 50 15.20 -16.19 -14.95
C GLU A 50 16.40 -15.32 -15.37
N ASP A 51 16.23 -14.49 -16.41
CA ASP A 51 17.25 -13.56 -16.91
C ASP A 51 17.21 -12.18 -16.20
N GLU A 52 16.60 -12.10 -15.01
CA GLU A 52 16.42 -10.86 -14.23
C GLU A 52 15.67 -9.75 -14.98
N THR A 53 14.88 -10.11 -15.99
CA THR A 53 14.05 -9.13 -16.73
C THR A 53 12.68 -8.97 -16.06
N PRO A 54 12.20 -7.73 -15.84
CA PRO A 54 10.89 -7.50 -15.23
C PRO A 54 9.75 -8.16 -16.01
N ARG A 55 8.90 -8.87 -15.28
CA ARG A 55 7.76 -9.62 -15.81
C ARG A 55 6.46 -8.85 -15.57
N ALA A 56 5.62 -8.79 -16.60
CA ALA A 56 4.24 -8.33 -16.45
C ALA A 56 3.42 -9.36 -15.66
N VAL A 57 2.78 -8.90 -14.60
CA VAL A 57 1.92 -9.70 -13.71
C VAL A 57 0.50 -9.16 -13.74
N ALA A 58 -0.49 -10.03 -13.46
CA ALA A 58 -1.88 -9.62 -13.43
C ALA A 58 -2.11 -8.50 -12.41
N GLN A 59 -2.79 -7.45 -12.85
CA GLN A 59 -3.24 -6.38 -11.98
C GLN A 59 -4.41 -6.87 -11.13
N TRP A 60 -4.56 -6.33 -9.92
CA TRP A 60 -5.71 -6.67 -9.09
C TRP A 60 -7.00 -6.06 -9.66
N GLU A 61 -8.05 -6.88 -9.78
CA GLU A 61 -9.28 -6.52 -10.51
C GLU A 61 -10.43 -5.95 -9.64
N GLY A 62 -10.22 -5.74 -8.34
CA GLY A 62 -11.25 -5.12 -7.49
C GLY A 62 -11.18 -3.58 -7.50
N LEU A 63 -11.98 -2.92 -6.65
CA LEU A 63 -12.13 -1.45 -6.56
C LEU A 63 -12.49 -0.75 -7.90
N GLY A 64 -13.01 -1.48 -8.89
CA GLY A 64 -13.36 -0.92 -10.20
C GLY A 64 -12.18 -0.76 -11.16
N ALA A 65 -11.02 -1.34 -10.84
CA ALA A 65 -9.89 -1.40 -11.77
C ALA A 65 -10.24 -2.25 -13.00
N ARG A 66 -9.82 -1.79 -14.18
CA ARG A 66 -9.93 -2.58 -15.41
C ARG A 66 -8.93 -3.73 -15.36
N ALA A 67 -9.34 -4.92 -15.80
CA ALA A 67 -8.43 -6.05 -15.99
C ALA A 67 -7.21 -5.60 -16.81
N GLY A 68 -6.01 -5.92 -16.31
CA GLY A 68 -4.77 -5.40 -16.83
C GLY A 68 -3.56 -6.16 -16.31
N THR A 69 -2.38 -5.70 -16.70
CA THR A 69 -1.11 -6.18 -16.15
C THR A 69 -0.26 -5.00 -15.71
N PHE A 70 0.60 -5.22 -14.73
CA PHE A 70 1.57 -4.23 -14.29
C PHE A 70 2.97 -4.85 -14.23
N VAL A 71 3.99 -3.99 -14.25
CA VAL A 71 5.39 -4.36 -14.03
C VAL A 71 5.86 -3.65 -12.76
N ALA A 72 6.29 -4.43 -11.77
CA ALA A 72 6.84 -3.91 -10.53
C ALA A 72 8.17 -3.19 -10.77
N ASP A 73 8.48 -2.18 -9.95
CA ASP A 73 9.85 -1.70 -9.81
C ASP A 73 10.59 -2.63 -8.84
N VAL A 74 11.28 -3.61 -9.41
CA VAL A 74 11.85 -4.72 -8.64
C VAL A 74 12.98 -4.25 -7.73
N GLU A 75 13.87 -3.40 -8.24
CA GLU A 75 14.98 -2.85 -7.45
C GLU A 75 14.47 -1.86 -6.39
N GLY A 76 13.49 -1.02 -6.74
CA GLY A 76 12.83 -0.14 -5.78
C GLY A 76 12.19 -0.91 -4.62
N ALA A 77 11.46 -1.99 -4.92
CA ALA A 77 10.81 -2.81 -3.90
C ALA A 77 11.82 -3.64 -3.08
N ALA A 78 12.89 -4.14 -3.70
CA ALA A 78 13.92 -4.93 -3.01
C ALA A 78 14.81 -4.10 -2.08
N THR A 79 14.94 -2.80 -2.34
CA THR A 79 15.79 -1.87 -1.57
C THR A 79 15.00 -0.85 -0.74
N ALA A 80 13.67 -0.95 -0.76
CA ALA A 80 12.76 -0.10 -0.03
C ALA A 80 13.10 0.00 1.47
N LYS A 81 12.99 1.22 2.00
CA LYS A 81 13.25 1.49 3.42
C LYS A 81 11.98 1.85 4.16
N THR A 82 10.95 2.32 3.48
CA THR A 82 9.68 2.72 4.07
C THR A 82 8.53 1.94 3.48
N ILE A 83 7.38 1.95 4.15
CA ILE A 83 6.12 1.41 3.61
C ILE A 83 5.79 2.13 2.30
N ARG A 84 5.98 3.46 2.28
CA ARG A 84 5.72 4.28 1.10
C ARG A 84 6.62 3.92 -0.10
N ASP A 85 7.87 3.54 0.14
CA ASP A 85 8.77 3.07 -0.93
C ASP A 85 8.24 1.77 -1.56
N ILE A 86 7.78 0.83 -0.73
CA ILE A 86 7.14 -0.42 -1.20
C ILE A 86 5.86 -0.09 -1.97
N ASP A 87 5.05 0.83 -1.44
CA ASP A 87 3.79 1.20 -2.09
C ASP A 87 4.00 1.88 -3.44
N GLU A 88 5.03 2.70 -3.57
CA GLU A 88 5.42 3.32 -4.83
C GLU A 88 5.97 2.30 -5.84
N ALA A 89 6.83 1.39 -5.38
CA ALA A 89 7.50 0.41 -6.24
C ALA A 89 6.58 -0.75 -6.68
N LEU A 90 5.63 -1.14 -5.84
CA LEU A 90 4.82 -2.34 -6.01
C LEU A 90 3.31 -2.07 -5.89
N THR A 91 2.84 -1.59 -4.73
CA THR A 91 1.41 -1.60 -4.39
C THR A 91 0.59 -0.74 -5.34
N ARG A 92 0.96 0.53 -5.55
CA ARG A 92 0.22 1.45 -6.44
C ARG A 92 0.16 0.92 -7.87
N ARG A 93 1.20 0.21 -8.32
CA ARG A 93 1.23 -0.45 -9.65
C ARG A 93 0.28 -1.64 -9.72
N CYS A 94 0.25 -2.46 -8.66
CA CYS A 94 -0.66 -3.60 -8.54
C CYS A 94 -2.14 -3.19 -8.62
N PHE A 95 -2.47 -2.00 -8.13
CA PHE A 95 -3.83 -1.44 -8.21
C PHE A 95 -4.04 -0.49 -9.40
N GLY A 96 -3.01 -0.18 -10.19
CA GLY A 96 -3.11 0.66 -11.40
C GLY A 96 -3.14 2.16 -11.16
N PHE A 97 -2.67 2.63 -10.01
CA PHE A 97 -2.50 4.05 -9.74
C PHE A 97 -1.18 4.56 -10.36
N GLU A 98 -1.22 5.80 -10.85
CA GLU A 98 -0.07 6.46 -11.46
C GLU A 98 1.01 6.75 -10.40
N THR A 99 0.59 7.28 -9.25
CA THR A 99 1.47 7.58 -8.12
C THR A 99 0.99 6.93 -6.82
N VAL A 100 1.89 6.80 -5.83
CA VAL A 100 1.51 6.41 -4.46
C VAL A 100 0.53 7.39 -3.82
N ASP A 101 0.55 8.67 -4.20
CA ASP A 101 -0.38 9.67 -3.67
C ASP A 101 -1.79 9.47 -4.22
N ASP A 102 -1.93 9.11 -5.50
CA ASP A 102 -3.23 8.75 -6.09
C ASP A 102 -3.79 7.50 -5.40
N TYR A 103 -2.93 6.52 -5.13
CA TYR A 103 -3.29 5.32 -4.38
C TYR A 103 -3.80 5.67 -2.98
N TYR A 104 -3.02 6.43 -2.19
CA TYR A 104 -3.40 6.80 -0.82
C TYR A 104 -4.67 7.66 -0.77
N ALA A 105 -4.83 8.59 -1.71
CA ALA A 105 -6.05 9.38 -1.82
C ALA A 105 -7.24 8.46 -2.10
N HIS A 106 -7.17 7.57 -3.09
CA HIS A 106 -8.33 6.74 -3.46
C HIS A 106 -8.66 5.64 -2.43
N ALA A 107 -7.64 5.05 -1.81
CA ALA A 107 -7.77 3.95 -0.86
C ALA A 107 -8.21 4.40 0.55
N SER A 108 -8.19 5.71 0.84
CA SER A 108 -8.71 6.24 2.09
C SER A 108 -10.23 6.00 2.21
N SER A 109 -10.63 5.42 3.34
CA SER A 109 -11.99 4.96 3.58
C SER A 109 -12.93 6.04 4.12
N ASP A 110 -12.39 7.13 4.65
CA ASP A 110 -13.14 8.32 5.12
C ASP A 110 -14.12 8.87 4.07
N GLN A 111 -13.72 8.87 2.80
CA GLN A 111 -14.54 9.31 1.66
C GLN A 111 -15.84 8.51 1.47
N ARG A 112 -15.92 7.32 2.07
CA ARG A 112 -17.06 6.40 1.91
C ARG A 112 -17.93 6.32 3.16
N VAL A 113 -17.48 6.90 4.28
CA VAL A 113 -18.22 6.86 5.58
C VAL A 113 -19.62 7.44 5.46
N SER A 114 -19.81 8.46 4.62
CA SER A 114 -21.11 9.09 4.38
C SER A 114 -22.16 8.16 3.75
N SER A 115 -21.74 7.04 3.14
CA SER A 115 -22.64 6.05 2.53
C SER A 115 -23.17 5.01 3.52
N VAL A 116 -22.67 5.00 4.75
CA VAL A 116 -23.02 4.00 5.77
C VAL A 116 -24.40 4.30 6.36
N GLN A 117 -25.29 3.29 6.36
CA GLN A 117 -26.71 3.44 6.74
C GLN A 117 -27.04 2.89 8.14
N VAL A 118 -26.04 2.37 8.87
CA VAL A 118 -26.18 1.82 10.22
C VAL A 118 -25.15 2.46 11.15
N PRO A 119 -25.39 2.50 12.47
CA PRO A 119 -24.36 2.92 13.42
C PRO A 119 -23.04 2.16 13.20
N LEU A 120 -21.94 2.90 13.03
CA LEU A 120 -20.62 2.36 12.73
C LEU A 120 -19.60 2.90 13.72
N LEU A 121 -18.91 2.00 14.43
CA LEU A 121 -17.72 2.31 15.22
C LEU A 121 -16.46 2.08 14.38
N LEU A 122 -15.63 3.11 14.22
CA LEU A 122 -14.32 3.03 13.59
C LEU A 122 -13.25 3.25 14.64
N LEU A 123 -12.28 2.34 14.70
CA LEU A 123 -11.09 2.48 15.55
C LEU A 123 -9.83 2.27 14.71
N SER A 124 -9.05 3.32 14.53
CA SER A 124 -7.75 3.30 13.84
C SER A 124 -6.70 3.97 14.72
N ALA A 125 -5.45 3.51 14.62
CA ALA A 125 -4.33 4.23 15.20
C ALA A 125 -4.03 5.48 14.36
N ALA A 126 -3.43 6.50 14.97
CA ALA A 126 -3.10 7.74 14.27
C ALA A 126 -1.92 7.58 13.30
N ASP A 127 -1.13 6.52 13.46
CA ASP A 127 0.03 6.11 12.66
C ASP A 127 -0.17 4.75 11.98
N ASP A 128 -1.43 4.30 11.85
CA ASP A 128 -1.81 3.15 11.04
C ASP A 128 -1.56 3.41 9.53
#